data_AF-A0A7C6FE18-F1
#
_entry.id   AF-A0A7C6FE18-F1
#
_cell.length_a   1.000
_cell.length_b   1.000
_cell.length_c   1.000
_cell.angle_alpha   90.00
_cell.angle_beta   90.00
_cell.angle_gamma   90.00
#
_symmetry.space_group_name_H-M   'P 1'
#
loop_
_entity.id
_entity.type
_entity.pdbx_description
1 polymer ?
#
loop_
_entity_poly.entity_id
_entity_poly.type
_entity_poly.pdbx_seq_one_letter_code
_entity_poly.pdbx_strand_id
1 'polypeptide(L)'
;MQFQEFKINNLEEFPKELEAMLASQLEQIDSITKSDALSYEEVMKPLQDLDEELGNFFTPLSHLNSVENSEATQKAYEASLPQLSKFSSTIAQNEALFQKIKKIKTEDAEAARVVEHDIRGFVLSGADLPLEQKKELEEIDLKLSELGNKFSQNLLDATNAFEMIIEDEQE
;
A
#
# COMPACT_ATOMS: atom_id res chain seq x y z
N MET A 1 -23.77 8.75 6.31
CA MET A 1 -22.32 8.55 6.18
C MET A 1 -21.64 9.52 7.11
N GLN A 2 -20.87 9.01 8.07
CA GLN A 2 -20.01 9.82 8.91
C GLN A 2 -18.60 9.64 8.34
N PHE A 3 -17.99 10.72 7.87
CA PHE A 3 -16.60 10.66 7.40
C PHE A 3 -15.70 10.39 8.60
N GLN A 4 -14.73 9.48 8.43
CA GLN A 4 -13.71 9.32 9.46
C GLN A 4 -12.90 10.60 9.57
N GLU A 5 -12.64 11.01 10.81
CA GLU A 5 -11.75 12.11 11.09
C GLU A 5 -10.31 11.60 11.01
N PHE A 6 -9.53 12.15 10.09
CA PHE A 6 -8.12 11.79 9.95
C PHE A 6 -7.33 12.35 11.13
N LYS A 7 -6.77 11.45 11.94
CA LYS A 7 -5.99 11.79 13.13
C LYS A 7 -4.51 11.50 12.88
N ILE A 8 -3.76 12.53 12.53
CA ILE A 8 -2.29 12.50 12.54
C ILE A 8 -1.83 13.32 13.73
N ASN A 9 -1.74 12.66 14.86
CA ASN A 9 -1.41 13.31 16.13
C ASN A 9 0.03 12.99 16.56
N ASN A 10 0.67 12.02 15.90
CA ASN A 10 1.98 11.51 16.25
C ASN A 10 2.74 10.92 15.04
N LEU A 11 3.33 11.80 14.24
CA LEU A 11 4.12 11.42 13.05
C LEU A 11 5.36 10.57 13.40
N GLU A 12 5.91 10.73 14.61
CA GLU A 12 7.12 10.00 15.02
C GLU A 12 6.85 8.52 15.29
N GLU A 13 5.72 8.19 15.93
CA GLU A 13 5.34 6.79 16.18
C GLU A 13 4.59 6.15 15.00
N PHE A 14 4.15 6.93 14.01
CA PHE A 14 3.37 6.44 12.87
C PHE A 14 4.00 5.21 12.18
N PRO A 15 5.30 5.16 11.85
CA PRO A 15 5.89 4.00 11.19
C PRO A 15 5.89 2.74 12.06
N LYS A 16 5.86 2.88 13.38
CA LYS A 16 5.82 1.74 14.32
C LYS A 16 4.39 1.23 14.50
N GLU A 17 3.41 2.13 14.53
CA GLU A 17 2.00 1.77 14.50
C GLU A 17 1.65 1.05 13.19
N LEU A 18 2.20 1.52 12.06
CA LEU A 18 2.11 0.84 10.78
C LEU A 18 2.70 -0.57 10.86
N GLU A 19 3.93 -0.73 11.35
CA GLU A 19 4.59 -2.04 11.46
C GLU A 19 3.72 -3.04 12.25
N ALA A 20 3.18 -2.61 13.39
CA ALA A 20 2.32 -3.43 14.22
C ALA A 20 1.00 -3.80 13.52
N MET A 21 0.38 -2.86 12.82
CA MET A 21 -0.83 -3.10 12.02
C MET A 21 -0.55 -4.13 10.92
N LEU A 22 0.49 -3.91 10.10
CA LEU A 22 0.85 -4.81 9.00
C LEU A 22 1.16 -6.23 9.51
N ALA A 23 1.87 -6.36 10.64
CA ALA A 23 2.11 -7.65 11.27
C ALA A 23 0.80 -8.35 11.67
N SER A 24 -0.14 -7.63 12.29
CA SER A 24 -1.46 -8.17 12.64
C SER A 24 -2.28 -8.57 11.41
N GLN A 25 -2.24 -7.77 10.34
CA GLN A 25 -2.95 -8.12 9.11
C GLN A 25 -2.37 -9.39 8.45
N LEU A 26 -1.05 -9.58 8.47
CA LEU A 26 -0.43 -10.82 7.99
C LEU A 26 -0.89 -12.06 8.77
N GLU A 27 -1.07 -11.96 10.09
CA GLU A 27 -1.62 -13.04 10.90
C GLU A 27 -3.09 -13.35 10.56
N GLN A 28 -3.88 -12.31 10.29
CA GLN A 28 -5.27 -12.46 9.88
C GLN A 28 -5.37 -13.11 8.48
N ILE A 29 -4.53 -12.68 7.54
CA ILE A 29 -4.43 -13.27 6.21
C ILE A 29 -4.03 -14.75 6.31
N ASP A 30 -3.00 -15.07 7.10
CA ASP A 30 -2.59 -16.46 7.33
C ASP A 30 -3.75 -17.30 7.89
N SER A 31 -4.52 -16.76 8.83
CA SER A 31 -5.73 -17.40 9.37
C SER A 31 -6.80 -17.65 8.29
N ILE A 32 -7.04 -16.67 7.40
CA ILE A 32 -7.95 -16.80 6.26
C ILE A 32 -7.48 -17.92 5.32
N THR A 33 -6.18 -17.99 5.03
CA THR A 33 -5.64 -19.03 4.13
C THR A 33 -5.79 -20.44 4.70
N LYS A 34 -5.73 -20.60 6.02
CA LYS A 34 -5.81 -21.89 6.73
C LYS A 34 -7.23 -22.33 7.06
N SER A 35 -8.23 -21.45 6.94
CA SER A 35 -9.63 -21.80 7.22
C SER A 35 -10.22 -22.76 6.18
N ASP A 36 -11.34 -23.39 6.51
CA ASP A 36 -12.13 -24.19 5.56
C ASP A 36 -13.11 -23.33 4.72
N ALA A 37 -13.17 -22.02 4.97
CA ALA A 37 -14.04 -21.10 4.25
C ALA A 37 -13.70 -21.05 2.76
N LEU A 38 -14.72 -21.04 1.90
CA LEU A 38 -14.56 -21.03 0.43
C LEU A 38 -15.55 -20.12 -0.28
N SER A 39 -16.53 -19.55 0.43
CA SER A 39 -17.44 -18.59 -0.17
C SER A 39 -16.72 -17.27 -0.43
N TYR A 40 -17.21 -16.53 -1.42
CA TYR A 40 -16.71 -15.19 -1.71
C TYR A 40 -16.75 -14.29 -0.47
N GLU A 41 -17.87 -14.28 0.26
CA GLU A 41 -18.05 -13.42 1.43
C GLU A 41 -17.06 -13.77 2.56
N GLU A 42 -16.91 -15.05 2.89
CA GLU A 42 -16.03 -15.45 4.01
C GLU A 42 -14.53 -15.26 3.72
N VAL A 43 -14.13 -15.16 2.45
CA VAL A 43 -12.73 -14.98 2.06
C VAL A 43 -12.44 -13.54 1.66
N MET A 44 -13.23 -12.96 0.76
CA MET A 44 -12.95 -11.65 0.18
C MET A 44 -13.33 -10.50 1.11
N LYS A 45 -14.43 -10.63 1.88
CA LYS A 45 -14.86 -9.53 2.75
C LYS A 45 -13.81 -9.20 3.83
N PRO A 46 -13.25 -10.19 4.57
CA PRO A 46 -12.18 -9.89 5.52
C PRO A 46 -10.93 -9.30 4.85
N LEU A 47 -10.56 -9.77 3.66
CA LEU A 47 -9.41 -9.21 2.92
C LEU A 47 -9.63 -7.74 2.54
N GLN A 48 -10.84 -7.40 2.08
CA GLN A 48 -11.23 -6.04 1.73
C GLN A 48 -11.29 -5.13 2.96
N ASP A 49 -11.75 -5.66 4.10
CA ASP A 49 -11.79 -4.90 5.36
C ASP A 49 -10.37 -4.57 5.85
N LEU A 50 -9.40 -5.49 5.67
CA LEU A 50 -7.99 -5.24 5.97
C LEU A 50 -7.38 -4.17 5.06
N ASP A 51 -7.68 -4.23 3.76
CA ASP A 51 -7.23 -3.22 2.79
C ASP A 51 -7.83 -1.83 3.11
N GLU A 52 -9.11 -1.77 3.45
CA GLU A 52 -9.77 -0.54 3.88
C GLU A 52 -9.19 0.03 5.19
N GLU A 53 -8.87 -0.83 6.16
CA GLU A 53 -8.19 -0.42 7.40
C GLU A 53 -6.83 0.21 7.12
N LEU A 54 -5.99 -0.45 6.30
CA LEU A 54 -4.68 0.08 5.91
C LEU A 54 -4.83 1.39 5.13
N GLY A 55 -5.79 1.45 4.20
CA GLY A 55 -6.11 2.65 3.44
C GLY A 55 -6.49 3.81 4.35
N ASN A 56 -7.39 3.60 5.31
CA ASN A 56 -7.81 4.61 6.27
C ASN A 56 -6.66 5.08 7.18
N PHE A 57 -5.75 4.18 7.54
CA PHE A 57 -4.59 4.50 8.37
C PHE A 57 -3.52 5.29 7.60
N PHE A 58 -3.19 4.89 6.38
CA PHE A 58 -2.07 5.45 5.62
C PHE A 58 -2.42 6.66 4.76
N THR A 59 -3.66 6.74 4.26
CA THR A 59 -4.12 7.85 3.41
C THR A 59 -3.86 9.23 4.03
N PRO A 60 -4.11 9.47 5.33
CA PRO A 60 -3.81 10.76 5.96
C PRO A 60 -2.36 11.19 5.79
N LEU A 61 -1.40 10.27 6.03
CA LEU A 61 0.02 10.60 5.99
C LEU A 61 0.46 10.87 4.56
N SER A 62 0.04 9.99 3.64
CA SER A 62 0.29 10.15 2.21
C SER A 62 -0.26 11.47 1.68
N HIS A 63 -1.48 11.82 2.09
CA HIS A 63 -2.13 13.07 1.67
C HIS A 63 -1.40 14.29 2.21
N LEU A 64 -1.13 14.37 3.52
CA LEU A 64 -0.38 15.48 4.12
C LEU A 64 1.00 15.62 3.49
N ASN A 65 1.73 14.52 3.29
CA ASN A 65 3.02 14.55 2.61
C ASN A 65 2.94 15.12 1.18
N SER A 66 1.78 15.02 0.53
CA SER A 66 1.55 15.54 -0.83
C SER A 66 1.05 16.98 -0.88
N VAL A 67 0.22 17.43 0.07
CA VAL A 67 -0.45 18.76 -0.02
C VAL A 67 0.00 19.75 1.04
N GLU A 68 0.59 19.26 2.13
CA GLU A 68 1.09 20.04 3.26
C GLU A 68 2.43 19.44 3.73
N ASN A 69 3.36 19.32 2.77
CA ASN A 69 4.64 18.69 3.00
C ASN A 69 5.47 19.45 4.07
N SER A 70 6.07 18.70 4.97
CA SER A 70 6.99 19.19 6.00
C SER A 70 8.07 18.13 6.27
N GLU A 71 9.18 18.52 6.92
CA GLU A 71 10.22 17.57 7.33
C GLU A 71 9.66 16.39 8.15
N ALA A 72 8.68 16.67 9.02
CA ALA A 72 8.07 15.65 9.87
C ALA A 72 7.21 14.66 9.07
N THR A 73 6.37 15.15 8.15
CA THR A 73 5.54 14.27 7.29
C THR A 73 6.42 13.47 6.34
N GLN A 74 7.45 14.09 5.77
CA GLN A 74 8.39 13.43 4.87
C GLN A 74 9.12 12.30 5.57
N LYS A 75 9.68 12.56 6.76
CA LYS A 75 10.40 11.54 7.54
C LYS A 75 9.50 10.35 7.89
N ALA A 76 8.27 10.60 8.30
CA ALA A 76 7.31 9.54 8.61
C ALA A 76 6.92 8.73 7.36
N TYR A 77 6.71 9.41 6.23
CA TYR A 77 6.38 8.77 4.95
C TYR A 77 7.53 7.90 4.45
N GLU A 78 8.76 8.42 4.42
CA GLU A 78 9.96 7.70 4.02
C GLU A 78 10.22 6.46 4.87
N ALA A 79 10.03 6.55 6.19
CA ALA A 79 10.17 5.41 7.11
C ALA A 79 9.08 4.33 6.92
N SER A 80 7.96 4.68 6.28
CA SER A 80 6.82 3.78 6.05
C SER A 80 6.92 3.03 4.70
N LEU A 81 7.57 3.62 3.69
CA LEU A 81 7.65 3.05 2.33
C LEU A 81 8.25 1.63 2.28
N PRO A 82 9.36 1.31 2.98
CA PRO A 82 9.93 -0.04 2.95
C PRO A 82 8.97 -1.07 3.56
N GLN A 83 8.23 -0.69 4.60
CA GLN A 83 7.29 -1.58 5.28
C GLN A 83 6.11 -1.93 4.37
N LEU A 84 5.53 -0.93 3.70
CA LEU A 84 4.45 -1.11 2.73
C LEU A 84 4.89 -1.93 1.52
N SER A 85 6.10 -1.68 1.01
CA SER A 85 6.67 -2.41 -0.13
C SER A 85 6.85 -3.90 0.20
N LYS A 86 7.40 -4.17 1.39
CA LYS A 86 7.59 -5.55 1.89
C LYS A 86 6.25 -6.24 2.14
N PHE A 87 5.29 -5.57 2.76
CA PHE A 87 3.96 -6.12 3.01
C PHE A 87 3.23 -6.46 1.70
N SER A 88 3.23 -5.53 0.75
CA SER A 88 2.62 -5.72 -0.58
C SER A 88 3.26 -6.91 -1.31
N SER A 89 4.59 -7.01 -1.29
CA SER A 89 5.33 -8.13 -1.88
C SER A 89 5.00 -9.46 -1.19
N THR A 90 4.90 -9.45 0.13
CA THR A 90 4.52 -10.64 0.93
C THR A 90 3.14 -11.15 0.55
N ILE A 91 2.15 -10.25 0.41
CA ILE A 91 0.80 -10.61 -0.02
C ILE A 91 0.79 -11.10 -1.46
N ALA A 92 1.41 -10.35 -2.37
CA ALA A 92 1.47 -10.67 -3.80
C ALA A 92 2.08 -12.06 -4.08
N GLN A 93 3.04 -12.47 -3.27
CA GLN A 93 3.73 -13.74 -3.42
C GLN A 93 3.17 -14.86 -2.52
N ASN A 94 2.10 -14.59 -1.75
CA ASN A 94 1.47 -15.56 -0.88
C ASN A 94 0.70 -16.62 -1.69
N GLU A 95 1.36 -17.75 -1.93
CA GLU A 95 0.80 -18.86 -2.70
C GLU A 95 -0.47 -19.44 -2.06
N ALA A 96 -0.54 -19.53 -0.73
CA ALA A 96 -1.70 -20.06 -0.05
C ALA A 96 -2.94 -19.17 -0.27
N LEU A 97 -2.76 -17.85 -0.20
CA LEU A 97 -3.82 -16.88 -0.48
C LEU A 97 -4.23 -16.92 -1.94
N PHE A 98 -3.27 -16.98 -2.87
CA PHE A 98 -3.57 -17.09 -4.29
C PHE A 98 -4.40 -18.34 -4.62
N GLN A 99 -4.01 -19.51 -4.09
CA GLN A 99 -4.75 -20.75 -4.29
C GLN A 99 -6.14 -20.72 -3.61
N LYS A 100 -6.27 -20.03 -2.47
CA LYS A 100 -7.56 -19.83 -1.80
C LYS A 100 -8.52 -19.04 -2.69
N ILE A 101 -8.08 -17.90 -3.22
CA ILE A 101 -8.88 -17.03 -4.10
C ILE A 101 -9.28 -17.77 -5.39
N LYS A 102 -8.37 -18.53 -6.01
CA LYS A 102 -8.67 -19.33 -7.20
C LYS A 102 -9.76 -20.41 -7.00
N LYS A 103 -10.01 -20.83 -5.77
CA LYS A 103 -11.04 -21.82 -5.44
C LYS A 103 -12.42 -21.21 -5.25
N ILE A 104 -12.52 -19.89 -5.10
CA ILE A 104 -13.80 -19.20 -4.93
C ILE A 104 -14.64 -19.40 -6.19
N LYS A 105 -15.88 -19.79 -5.99
CA LYS A 105 -16.90 -19.90 -7.04
C LYS A 105 -18.10 -19.06 -6.64
N THR A 106 -18.58 -18.25 -7.56
CA THR A 106 -19.75 -17.40 -7.36
C THR A 106 -20.54 -17.32 -8.66
N GLU A 107 -21.86 -17.26 -8.55
CA GLU A 107 -22.77 -17.00 -9.67
C GLU A 107 -23.05 -15.51 -9.85
N ASP A 108 -22.67 -14.68 -8.87
CA ASP A 108 -22.78 -13.23 -8.95
C ASP A 108 -21.68 -12.66 -9.86
N ALA A 109 -22.09 -11.86 -10.86
CA ALA A 109 -21.21 -11.35 -11.89
C ALA A 109 -20.21 -10.30 -11.36
N GLU A 110 -20.60 -9.51 -10.36
CA GLU A 110 -19.73 -8.51 -9.75
C GLU A 110 -18.65 -9.19 -8.90
N ALA A 111 -19.04 -10.11 -8.02
CA ALA A 111 -18.11 -10.93 -7.25
C ALA A 111 -17.16 -11.74 -8.15
N ALA A 112 -17.66 -12.31 -9.25
CA ALA A 112 -16.81 -13.03 -10.21
C ALA A 112 -15.75 -12.12 -10.85
N ARG A 113 -16.12 -10.88 -11.16
CA ARG A 113 -15.20 -9.88 -11.71
C ARG A 113 -14.11 -9.47 -10.71
N VAL A 114 -14.48 -9.29 -9.44
CA VAL A 114 -13.51 -8.99 -8.36
C VAL A 114 -12.48 -10.11 -8.25
N VAL A 115 -12.93 -11.37 -8.15
CA VAL A 115 -12.04 -12.53 -8.07
C VAL A 115 -11.14 -12.64 -9.31
N GLU A 116 -11.66 -12.38 -10.52
CA GLU A 116 -10.86 -12.35 -11.75
C GLU A 116 -9.75 -11.29 -11.67
N HIS A 117 -10.07 -10.09 -11.23
CA HIS A 117 -9.11 -9.00 -11.09
C HIS A 117 -8.04 -9.30 -10.03
N ASP A 118 -8.42 -9.88 -8.91
CA ASP A 118 -7.46 -10.25 -7.87
C ASP A 118 -6.50 -11.33 -8.36
N ILE A 119 -7.02 -12.39 -9.01
CA ILE A 119 -6.19 -13.43 -9.63
C ILE A 119 -5.23 -12.82 -10.65
N ARG A 120 -5.70 -11.90 -11.49
CA ARG A 120 -4.84 -11.18 -12.43
C ARG A 120 -3.78 -10.35 -11.71
N GLY A 121 -4.13 -9.69 -10.61
CA GLY A 121 -3.20 -8.94 -9.75
C GLY A 121 -2.06 -9.84 -9.25
N PHE A 122 -2.37 -10.99 -8.67
CA PHE A 122 -1.37 -11.97 -8.24
C PHE A 122 -0.40 -12.36 -9.37
N VAL A 123 -0.93 -12.65 -10.56
CA VAL A 123 -0.10 -13.03 -11.72
C VAL A 123 0.82 -11.88 -12.14
N LEU A 124 0.29 -10.64 -12.20
CA LEU A 124 1.08 -9.46 -12.57
C LEU A 124 2.14 -9.11 -11.53
N SER A 125 1.88 -9.41 -10.25
CA SER A 125 2.85 -9.25 -9.16
C SER A 125 3.77 -10.46 -8.98
N GLY A 126 3.82 -11.36 -9.96
CA GLY A 126 4.81 -12.43 -10.01
C GLY A 126 4.53 -13.65 -9.13
N ALA A 127 3.27 -13.91 -8.76
CA ALA A 127 2.90 -15.07 -7.93
C ALA A 127 3.36 -16.42 -8.52
N ASP A 128 3.42 -16.53 -9.84
CA ASP A 128 3.84 -17.74 -10.56
C ASP A 128 5.35 -17.76 -10.92
N LEU A 129 6.12 -16.75 -10.51
CA LEU A 129 7.56 -16.70 -10.78
C LEU A 129 8.36 -17.68 -9.90
N PRO A 130 9.51 -18.20 -10.37
CA PRO A 130 10.47 -18.90 -9.53
C PRO A 130 10.95 -18.05 -8.36
N LEU A 131 11.33 -18.68 -7.25
CA LEU A 131 11.73 -18.01 -6.01
C LEU A 131 12.81 -16.92 -6.20
N GLU A 132 13.81 -17.18 -7.06
CA GLU A 132 14.88 -16.20 -7.31
C GLU A 132 14.36 -14.96 -8.07
N GLN A 133 13.42 -15.13 -9.00
CA GLN A 133 12.80 -14.02 -9.73
C GLN A 133 11.80 -13.24 -8.85
N LYS A 134 11.16 -13.92 -7.89
CA LYS A 134 10.31 -13.27 -6.88
C LYS A 134 11.09 -12.30 -5.99
N LYS A 135 12.30 -12.69 -5.56
CA LYS A 135 13.20 -11.81 -4.80
C LYS A 135 13.66 -10.62 -5.64
N GLU A 136 14.04 -10.87 -6.90
CA GLU A 136 14.42 -9.79 -7.82
C GLU A 136 13.28 -8.78 -8.02
N LEU A 137 12.04 -9.26 -8.17
CA LEU A 137 10.86 -8.40 -8.27
C LEU A 137 10.63 -7.57 -7.00
N GLU A 138 10.75 -8.17 -5.82
CA GLU A 138 10.65 -7.45 -4.53
C GLU A 138 11.70 -6.33 -4.42
N GLU A 139 12.95 -6.60 -4.81
CA GLU A 139 14.01 -5.58 -4.83
C GLU A 139 13.72 -4.45 -5.83
N ILE A 140 13.15 -4.78 -6.99
CA ILE A 140 12.73 -3.81 -8.01
C ILE A 140 11.61 -2.92 -7.47
N ASP A 141 10.57 -3.50 -6.87
CA ASP A 141 9.40 -2.78 -6.38
C ASP A 141 9.75 -1.83 -5.23
N LEU A 142 10.63 -2.28 -4.31
CA LEU A 142 11.18 -1.43 -3.26
C LEU A 142 11.93 -0.22 -3.86
N LYS A 143 12.82 -0.48 -4.82
CA LYS A 143 13.62 0.56 -5.46
C LYS A 143 12.76 1.54 -6.26
N LEU A 144 11.71 1.07 -6.92
CA LEU A 144 10.75 1.91 -7.63
C LEU A 144 10.03 2.85 -6.66
N SER A 145 9.61 2.34 -5.50
CA SER A 145 8.96 3.14 -4.46
C SER A 145 9.89 4.23 -3.92
N GLU A 146 11.14 3.89 -3.62
CA GLU A 146 12.16 4.85 -3.18
C GLU A 146 12.45 5.92 -4.24
N LEU A 147 12.63 5.51 -5.51
CA LEU A 147 12.90 6.43 -6.61
C LEU A 147 11.72 7.35 -6.91
N GLY A 148 10.49 6.84 -6.83
CA GLY A 148 9.27 7.62 -6.99
C GLY A 148 9.18 8.72 -5.93
N ASN A 149 9.38 8.37 -4.65
CA ASN A 149 9.39 9.35 -3.58
C ASN A 149 10.51 10.39 -3.76
N LYS A 150 11.73 9.93 -4.07
CA LYS A 150 12.87 10.82 -4.29
C LYS A 150 12.66 11.79 -5.46
N PHE A 151 12.04 11.32 -6.54
CA PHE A 151 11.71 12.18 -7.67
C PHE A 151 10.73 13.28 -7.27
N SER A 152 9.64 12.93 -6.57
CA SER A 152 8.67 13.90 -6.08
C SER A 152 9.30 14.95 -5.17
N GLN A 153 10.18 14.52 -4.26
CA GLN A 153 10.87 15.44 -3.36
C GLN A 153 11.83 16.38 -4.10
N ASN A 154 12.65 15.86 -5.00
CA ASN A 154 13.55 16.69 -5.79
C ASN A 154 12.81 17.76 -6.60
N LEU A 155 11.62 17.42 -7.13
CA LEU A 155 10.79 18.36 -7.86
C LEU A 155 10.23 19.47 -6.96
N LEU A 156 9.76 19.11 -5.76
CA LEU A 156 9.28 20.06 -4.77
C LEU A 156 10.40 21.02 -4.35
N ASP A 157 11.57 20.48 -4.00
CA ASP A 157 12.74 21.26 -3.59
C ASP A 157 13.19 22.23 -4.68
N ALA A 158 13.30 21.75 -5.93
CA ALA A 158 13.70 22.58 -7.05
C ALA A 158 12.71 23.71 -7.34
N THR A 159 11.41 23.45 -7.17
CA THR A 159 10.35 24.45 -7.35
C THR A 159 10.39 25.49 -6.24
N ASN A 160 10.56 25.07 -4.98
CA ASN A 160 10.63 25.96 -3.82
C ASN A 160 11.91 26.81 -3.80
N ALA A 161 13.02 26.30 -4.35
CA ALA A 161 14.29 27.01 -4.39
C ALA A 161 14.32 28.16 -5.42
N PHE A 162 13.39 28.19 -6.37
CA PHE A 162 13.32 29.24 -7.37
C PHE A 162 12.57 30.46 -6.84
N GLU A 163 13.25 31.60 -6.79
CA GLU A 163 12.64 32.90 -6.53
C GLU A 163 12.98 33.85 -7.69
N MET A 164 11.95 34.46 -8.28
CA MET A 164 12.12 35.56 -9.23
C MET A 164 11.80 36.87 -8.50
N ILE A 165 12.85 37.58 -8.10
CA ILE A 165 12.73 38.88 -7.42
C ILE A 165 12.69 39.96 -8.50
N ILE A 166 11.56 40.67 -8.59
CA ILE A 166 11.37 41.81 -9.49
C ILE A 166 11.35 43.08 -8.63
N GLU A 167 12.38 43.92 -8.79
CA GLU A 167 12.55 45.16 -7.99
C GLU A 167 12.07 46.41 -8.73
N ASP A 168 11.99 46.38 -10.06
CA ASP A 168 11.52 47.48 -10.90
C ASP A 168 10.10 47.19 -11.40
N GLU A 169 9.16 48.10 -11.14
CA GLU A 169 7.76 47.99 -11.59
C GLU A 169 7.63 48.10 -13.13
N GLN A 170 8.65 48.61 -13.82
CA GLN A 170 8.67 48.74 -15.28
C GLN A 170 9.22 47.53 -16.05
N GLU A 171 9.75 46.51 -15.36
CA GLU A 171 10.11 45.21 -15.97
C GLU A 171 8.94 44.21 -15.99
#